data_AF-A0AAW5EAV0-F1
#
_entry.id   AF-A0AAW5EAV0-F1
#
_cell.length_a   1.000
_cell.length_b   1.000
_cell.length_c   1.000
_cell.angle_alpha   90.00
_cell.angle_beta   90.00
_cell.angle_gamma   90.00
#
_symmetry.space_group_name_H-M   'P 1'
#
loop_
_entity.id
_entity.type
_entity.pdbx_description
1 polymer ?
#
loop_
_entity_poly.entity_id
_entity_poly.type
_entity_poly.pdbx_seq_one_letter_code
_entity_poly.pdbx_strand_id
1 'polypeptide(L)' 'FNRMAEQITIIASSEGGMDIEKVAKESPEKIAKVGIDPQIGFKMFHGLEVAKVLGLDKDESKKLISMIAKLYKLY' A
#
# COMPACT_ATOMS: atom_id res chain seq x y z
N PHE A 1 -11.46 1.25 -3.86
CA PHE A 1 -11.75 1.30 -5.31
C PHE A 1 -11.41 2.68 -5.81
N ASN A 2 -10.39 2.82 -6.66
CA ASN A 2 -10.10 4.10 -7.30
C ASN A 2 -11.02 4.27 -8.50
N ARG A 3 -12.08 5.07 -8.38
CA ARG A 3 -13.10 5.27 -9.43
C ARG A 3 -12.56 5.90 -10.71
N MET A 4 -11.44 6.61 -10.65
CA MET A 4 -10.83 7.21 -11.85
C MET A 4 -10.07 6.19 -12.69
N ALA A 5 -9.66 5.06 -12.10
CA ALA A 5 -8.78 4.11 -12.74
C ALA A 5 -9.27 2.66 -12.63
N GLU A 6 -10.52 2.47 -12.19
CA GLU A 6 -11.22 1.18 -12.02
C GLU A 6 -10.39 0.05 -11.39
N GLN A 7 -9.49 0.42 -10.48
CA GLN A 7 -8.51 -0.50 -9.90
C GLN A 7 -8.50 -0.47 -8.38
N ILE A 8 -8.06 -1.58 -7.80
CA ILE A 8 -7.77 -1.66 -6.37
C ILE A 8 -6.45 -0.91 -6.14
N THR A 9 -6.42 0.01 -5.18
CA THR A 9 -5.22 0.78 -4.85
C THR A 9 -4.93 0.58 -3.38
N ILE A 10 -3.71 0.16 -3.07
CA ILE A 10 -3.17 0.11 -1.71
C ILE A 10 -2.66 1.51 -1.37
N ILE A 11 -3.10 2.04 -0.24
CA ILE A 11 -2.61 3.30 0.32
C ILE A 11 -2.10 2.99 1.73
N ALA A 12 -0.84 3.33 2.00
CA ALA A 12 -0.24 3.19 3.33
C ALA A 12 0.61 4.41 3.66
N SER A 13 0.77 4.72 4.94
CA SER A 13 1.59 5.82 5.44
C SER A 13 2.47 5.34 6.59
N SER A 14 3.70 5.84 6.66
CA SER A 14 4.61 5.58 7.78
C SER A 14 4.15 6.28 9.07
N GLU A 15 3.28 7.27 8.97
CA GLU A 15 2.69 7.99 10.11
C GLU A 15 1.32 7.43 10.44
N GLY A 16 1.32 6.27 11.11
CA GLY A 16 0.10 5.66 11.64
C GLY A 16 -0.53 6.53 12.74
N GLY A 17 -1.85 6.74 12.67
CA GLY A 17 -2.61 7.48 13.70
C GLY A 17 -2.85 8.96 13.39
N MET A 18 -2.38 9.46 12.25
CA MET A 18 -2.77 10.76 11.70
C MET A 18 -3.76 10.61 10.54
N ASP A 19 -4.53 11.67 10.27
CA ASP A 19 -5.38 11.74 9.09
C ASP A 19 -4.54 11.60 7.82
N ILE A 20 -4.85 10.57 7.03
CA ILE A 20 -4.11 10.24 5.80
C ILE A 20 -4.15 11.41 4.80
N GLU A 21 -5.21 12.21 4.80
CA GLU A 21 -5.35 13.41 3.97
C GLU A 21 -4.38 14.53 4.36
N LYS A 22 -4.09 14.65 5.67
CA LYS A 22 -3.15 15.64 6.18
C LYS A 22 -1.71 15.25 5.83
N VAL A 23 -1.38 13.97 6.03
CA VAL A 23 -0.07 13.42 5.62
C VAL A 23 0.11 13.56 4.11
N ALA A 24 -0.94 13.38 3.30
CA ALA A 24 -0.85 13.54 1.85
C ALA A 24 -0.54 14.97 1.40
N LYS A 25 -0.90 15.97 2.21
CA LYS A 25 -0.61 17.38 1.94
C LYS A 25 0.74 17.82 2.50
N GLU A 26 1.09 17.37 3.71
CA GLU A 26 2.27 17.83 4.45
C GLU A 26 3.52 17.01 4.17
N SER A 27 3.38 15.71 3.87
CA SER A 27 4.50 14.79 3.62
C SER A 27 4.10 13.69 2.62
N PRO A 28 3.84 14.05 1.35
CA PRO A 28 3.43 13.09 0.33
C PRO A 28 4.43 11.95 0.11
N GLU A 29 5.71 12.18 0.37
CA GLU A 29 6.79 11.20 0.29
C GLU A 29 6.67 10.04 1.30
N LYS A 30 5.88 10.23 2.37
CA LYS A 30 5.61 9.20 3.39
C LYS A 30 4.43 8.30 3.02
N ILE A 31 3.76 8.58 1.90
CA ILE A 31 2.60 7.82 1.45
C ILE A 31 2.99 6.88 0.32
N ALA A 32 2.79 5.59 0.57
CA ALA A 32 2.83 4.56 -0.45
C ALA A 32 1.46 4.51 -1.15
N LYS A 33 1.43 4.76 -2.46
CA LYS A 33 0.23 4.58 -3.29
C LYS A 33 0.54 3.61 -4.41
N VAL A 34 0.05 2.38 -4.29
CA VAL A 34 0.32 1.30 -5.23
C VAL A 34 -0.98 0.83 -5.87
N GLY A 35 -1.11 1.04 -7.18
CA GLY A 35 -2.23 0.54 -7.98
C GLY A 35 -2.04 -0.93 -8.34
N ILE A 36 -3.10 -1.72 -8.26
CA ILE A 36 -3.12 -3.11 -8.66
C ILE A 36 -4.02 -3.25 -9.88
N ASP A 37 -3.43 -3.63 -11.01
CA ASP A 37 -4.18 -3.99 -12.21
C ASP A 37 -5.05 -5.23 -11.92
N PRO A 38 -6.38 -5.15 -12.11
CA PRO A 38 -7.27 -6.28 -11.84
C PRO A 38 -7.01 -7.51 -12.73
N GLN A 39 -6.42 -7.33 -13.91
CA GLN A 39 -6.05 -8.44 -14.81
C GLN A 39 -4.81 -9.19 -14.31
N ILE A 40 -3.89 -8.50 -13.64
CA ILE A 40 -2.65 -9.08 -13.09
C ILE A 40 -2.87 -9.63 -11.68
N GLY A 41 -3.66 -8.89 -10.90
CA GLY A 41 -3.89 -9.10 -9.47
C GLY A 41 -2.70 -8.72 -8.59
N PHE A 42 -2.85 -8.89 -7.29
CA PHE A 42 -1.78 -8.59 -6.33
C PHE A 42 -0.55 -9.49 -6.57
N LYS A 43 0.64 -8.88 -6.47
CA LYS A 43 1.95 -9.52 -6.65
C LYS A 43 2.91 -9.00 -5.59
N MET A 44 3.96 -9.78 -5.31
CA MET A 44 4.93 -9.47 -4.26
C MET A 44 5.62 -8.11 -4.45
N PHE A 45 5.86 -7.68 -5.69
CA PHE A 45 6.50 -6.38 -5.95
C PHE A 45 5.64 -5.20 -5.46
N HIS A 46 4.31 -5.29 -5.55
CA HIS A 46 3.42 -4.25 -5.03
C HIS A 46 3.60 -4.08 -3.51
N GLY A 47 3.67 -5.19 -2.77
CA GLY A 47 3.86 -5.13 -1.32
C GLY A 47 5.30 -4.73 -0.91
N LEU A 48 6.30 -5.05 -1.72
CA LEU A 48 7.68 -4.57 -1.51
C LEU A 48 7.79 -3.05 -1.72
N GLU A 49 7.08 -2.50 -2.69
CA GLU A 49 7.03 -1.06 -2.93
C GLU A 49 6.41 -0.32 -1.74
N VAL A 50 5.31 -0.85 -1.19
CA VAL A 50 4.72 -0.33 0.06
C VAL A 50 5.70 -0.45 1.23
N ALA A 51 6.32 -1.61 1.43
CA ALA A 51 7.25 -1.82 2.52
C ALA A 51 8.48 -0.89 2.45
N LYS A 52 8.96 -0.59 1.25
CA LYS A 52 10.08 0.32 1.01
C LYS A 52 9.75 1.75 1.42
N VAL A 53 8.57 2.25 1.08
CA VAL A 53 8.13 3.60 1.49
C VAL A 53 7.92 3.69 2.99
N LEU A 54 7.43 2.61 3.60
CA LEU A 54 7.28 2.49 5.05
C LEU A 54 8.60 2.30 5.81
N GLY A 55 9.72 2.07 5.10
CA GLY A 55 11.04 1.87 5.70
C GLY A 55 11.16 0.58 6.52
N LEU A 56 10.36 -0.44 6.21
CA LEU A 56 10.31 -1.70 6.97
C LEU A 56 11.52 -2.58 6.73
N ASP A 57 11.91 -3.36 7.74
CA ASP A 57 12.94 -4.38 7.58
C ASP A 57 12.45 -5.58 6.75
N LYS A 58 13.33 -6.54 6.47
CA LYS A 58 13.02 -7.69 5.61
C LYS A 58 11.94 -8.61 6.19
N ASP A 59 11.88 -8.78 7.50
CA ASP A 59 10.92 -9.68 8.16
C ASP A 59 9.57 -8.99 8.36
N GLU A 60 9.57 -7.71 8.69
CA GLU A 60 8.38 -6.84 8.70
C GLU A 60 7.78 -6.72 7.29
N SER A 61 8.60 -6.54 6.27
CA SER A 61 8.18 -6.51 4.87
C SER A 61 7.42 -7.79 4.48
N LYS A 62 7.92 -8.98 4.87
CA LYS A 62 7.24 -10.25 4.59
C LYS A 62 5.88 -10.34 5.28
N LYS A 63 5.79 -9.90 6.55
CA LYS A 63 4.53 -9.87 7.30
C LYS A 63 3.52 -8.93 6.65
N LEU A 64 3.97 -7.74 6.25
CA LEU A 64 3.13 -6.76 5.54
C LEU A 64 2.60 -7.34 4.22
N ILE A 65 3.48 -7.90 3.38
CA ILE A 65 3.10 -8.49 2.09
C ILE A 65 2.05 -9.59 2.28
N SER A 66 2.25 -10.47 3.28
CA SER A 66 1.29 -11.54 3.61
C SER A 66 -0.06 -10.99 4.07
N MET A 67 -0.06 -9.93 4.87
CA MET A 67 -1.27 -9.25 5.33
C MET A 67 -2.03 -8.60 4.16
N ILE A 68 -1.33 -7.84 3.30
CA ILE A 68 -1.91 -7.21 2.12
C ILE A 68 -2.48 -8.26 1.16
N ALA A 69 -1.79 -9.38 0.94
CA ALA A 69 -2.28 -10.46 0.10
C ALA A 69 -3.61 -11.05 0.61
N LYS A 70 -3.74 -11.22 1.94
CA LYS A 70 -4.97 -11.69 2.57
C LYS A 70 -6.11 -10.67 2.44
N LEU A 71 -5.81 -9.39 2.65
CA LEU A 71 -6.78 -8.30 2.50
C LEU A 71 -7.25 -8.17 1.04
N TYR A 72 -6.34 -8.29 0.08
CA TYR A 72 -6.65 -8.28 -1.35
C TYR A 72 -7.55 -9.45 -1.75
N LYS A 73 -7.38 -10.64 -1.14
CA LYS A 73 -8.23 -11.81 -1.41
C LYS A 73 -9.63 -11.69 -0.78
N LEU A 74 -9.76 -10.91 0.30
CA LEU A 74 -11.03 -10.70 1.00
C LEU A 74 -11.94 -9.69 0.28
N TYR A 75 -11.33 -8.73 -0.40
CA TYR A 75 -11.99 -7.71 -1.22
C TYR A 75 -12.31 -8.22 -2.63
#